data_AF-A0A6L8BC22-F1
#
_entry.id   AF-A0A6L8BC22-F1
#
_cell.length_a   1.000
_cell.length_b   1.000
_cell.length_c   1.000
_cell.angle_alpha   90.00
_cell.angle_beta   90.00
_cell.angle_gamma   90.00
#
_symmetry.space_group_name_H-M   'P 1'
#
loop_
_entity.id
_entity.type
_entity.pdbx_description
1 polymer ?
#
loop_
_entity_poly.entity_id
_entity_poly.type
_entity_poly.pdbx_seq_one_letter_code
_entity_poly.pdbx_strand_id
1 'polypeptide(L)'
;MDRKTAFLVELKTDMSSKSADQESHLRDACGMGLAPLVDGIFEICRSKDCNRRKYVHLLHLLDKLELVTISDPGKLNEMTFYPQPKPYWTTKALELVKPAFEGKLKHTRVIYIQPRESDPKPGFEYIYFEDVADIVQRYGELGRVFAKSLRGWTEDPGLSAP
;
A
#
# COMPACT_ATOMS: atom_id res chain seq x y z
N MET A 1 3.92 9.00 -18.99
CA MET A 1 3.35 7.65 -18.70
C MET A 1 1.84 7.75 -18.73
N ASP A 2 1.18 6.84 -19.45
CA ASP A 2 -0.28 6.73 -19.45
C ASP A 2 -0.73 6.12 -18.11
N ARG A 3 -1.10 6.96 -17.15
CA ARG A 3 -1.53 6.54 -15.80
C ARG A 3 -3.02 6.20 -15.78
N LYS A 4 -3.51 5.31 -16.63
CA LYS A 4 -4.96 4.94 -16.67
C LYS A 4 -5.40 4.04 -15.52
N THR A 5 -4.47 3.24 -14.99
CA THR A 5 -4.75 2.21 -13.98
C THR A 5 -3.83 2.36 -12.78
N ALA A 6 -4.43 2.39 -11.60
CA ALA A 6 -3.73 2.28 -10.33
C ALA A 6 -3.71 0.81 -9.88
N PHE A 7 -2.56 0.34 -9.41
CA PHE A 7 -2.43 -0.97 -8.78
C PHE A 7 -2.29 -0.79 -7.28
N LEU A 8 -3.24 -1.35 -6.53
CA LEU A 8 -3.13 -1.50 -5.08
C LEU A 8 -2.53 -2.88 -4.82
N VAL A 9 -1.30 -2.88 -4.29
CA VAL A 9 -0.58 -4.11 -4.02
C VAL A 9 -0.71 -4.43 -2.53
N GLU A 10 -1.37 -5.54 -2.21
CA GLU A 10 -1.44 -6.08 -0.86
C GLU A 10 -0.41 -7.20 -0.72
N LEU A 11 0.59 -7.00 0.13
CA LEU A 11 1.58 -8.03 0.47
C LEU A 11 1.14 -8.80 1.70
N LYS A 12 0.92 -10.11 1.54
CA LYS A 12 0.65 -11.05 2.63
C LYS A 12 1.92 -11.81 2.98
N THR A 13 2.27 -11.82 4.26
CA THR A 13 3.41 -12.57 4.80
C THR A 13 3.01 -13.95 5.32
N ASP A 14 1.72 -14.18 5.53
CA ASP A 14 1.12 -15.45 5.93
C ASP A 14 -0.25 -15.62 5.24
N MET A 15 -0.79 -16.84 5.26
CA MET A 15 -2.10 -17.13 4.67
C MET A 15 -3.27 -16.82 5.62
N SER A 16 -3.02 -16.64 6.92
CA SER A 16 -4.05 -16.47 7.95
C SER A 16 -4.54 -15.03 8.11
N SER A 17 -3.80 -14.05 7.59
CA SER A 17 -4.10 -12.61 7.66
C SER A 17 -5.16 -12.12 6.65
N LYS A 18 -6.03 -13.01 6.16
CA LYS A 18 -7.15 -12.67 5.26
C LYS A 18 -8.49 -12.75 6.01
N SER A 19 -9.18 -11.62 6.15
CA SER A 19 -10.58 -11.58 6.60
C SER A 19 -11.53 -11.22 5.46
N ALA A 20 -12.76 -11.74 5.50
CA ALA A 20 -13.78 -11.44 4.50
C ALA A 20 -14.10 -9.93 4.42
N ASP A 21 -14.09 -9.23 5.57
CA ASP A 21 -14.32 -7.79 5.63
C ASP A 21 -13.23 -7.00 4.90
N GLN A 22 -11.96 -7.43 5.02
CA GLN A 22 -10.85 -6.79 4.32
C GLN A 22 -11.00 -6.97 2.79
N GLU A 23 -11.37 -8.18 2.35
CA GLU A 23 -11.60 -8.46 0.93
C GLU A 23 -12.77 -7.63 0.37
N SER A 24 -13.86 -7.46 1.15
CA SER A 24 -14.99 -6.63 0.74
C SER A 24 -14.54 -5.19 0.49
N HIS A 25 -13.83 -4.57 1.44
CA HIS A 25 -13.34 -3.20 1.29
C HIS A 25 -12.41 -3.03 0.08
N LEU A 26 -11.54 -4.01 -0.19
CA LEU A 26 -10.65 -3.96 -1.34
C LEU A 26 -11.41 -4.10 -2.68
N ARG A 27 -12.49 -4.89 -2.71
CA ARG A 27 -13.35 -4.98 -3.88
C ARG A 27 -14.11 -3.68 -4.13
N ASP A 28 -14.64 -3.07 -3.09
CA ASP A 28 -15.33 -1.78 -3.18
C ASP A 28 -14.36 -0.69 -3.68
N ALA A 29 -13.13 -0.69 -3.16
CA ALA A 29 -12.06 0.21 -3.60
C ALA A 29 -11.73 0.08 -5.10
N CYS A 30 -11.74 -1.14 -5.65
CA CYS A 30 -11.57 -1.36 -7.09
C CYS A 30 -12.68 -0.66 -7.91
N GLY A 31 -13.93 -0.75 -7.45
CA GLY A 31 -15.09 -0.16 -8.13
C GLY A 31 -15.13 1.37 -8.10
N MET A 32 -14.57 1.99 -7.06
CA MET A 32 -14.60 3.44 -6.88
C MET A 32 -13.52 4.20 -7.69
N GLY A 33 -12.44 3.51 -8.08
CA GLY A 33 -11.27 4.15 -8.68
C GLY A 33 -10.38 4.85 -7.65
N LEU A 34 -9.28 5.46 -8.09
CA LEU A 34 -8.25 5.95 -7.18
C LEU A 34 -8.63 7.27 -6.50
N ALA A 35 -9.31 8.18 -7.19
CA ALA A 35 -9.59 9.51 -6.65
C ALA A 35 -10.41 9.45 -5.34
N PRO A 36 -11.52 8.68 -5.25
CA PRO A 36 -12.25 8.55 -3.99
C PRO A 36 -11.43 7.91 -2.86
N LEU A 37 -10.49 7.02 -3.19
CA LEU A 37 -9.59 6.44 -2.19
C LEU A 37 -8.63 7.48 -1.62
N VAL A 38 -8.09 8.34 -2.49
CA VAL A 38 -7.24 9.45 -2.04
C VAL A 38 -8.06 10.43 -1.22
N ASP A 39 -9.29 10.77 -1.62
CA ASP A 39 -10.18 11.62 -0.84
C ASP A 39 -10.48 11.02 0.56
N GLY A 40 -10.67 9.70 0.65
CA GLY A 40 -10.80 9.00 1.92
C GLY A 40 -9.57 9.16 2.84
N ILE A 41 -8.36 9.27 2.28
CA ILE A 41 -7.15 9.59 3.07
C ILE A 41 -7.26 11.01 3.66
N PHE A 42 -7.75 11.99 2.89
CA PHE A 42 -8.01 13.34 3.42
C PHE A 42 -9.05 13.30 4.54
N GLU A 43 -10.13 12.53 4.39
CA GLU A 43 -11.14 12.36 5.43
C GLU A 43 -10.57 11.75 6.71
N ILE A 44 -9.75 10.70 6.59
CA ILE A 44 -9.04 10.11 7.70
C ILE A 44 -8.14 11.16 8.38
N CYS A 45 -7.40 11.97 7.61
CA CYS A 45 -6.55 13.04 8.15
C CYS A 45 -7.33 14.16 8.88
N ARG A 46 -8.62 14.36 8.53
CA ARG A 46 -9.52 15.31 9.22
C ARG A 46 -10.15 14.73 10.49
N SER A 47 -10.17 13.40 10.64
CA SER A 47 -10.75 12.76 11.83
C SER A 47 -10.01 13.19 13.09
N LYS A 48 -10.77 13.46 14.16
CA LYS A 48 -10.25 13.91 15.47
C LYS A 48 -9.27 12.91 16.09
N ASP A 49 -9.41 11.63 15.76
CA ASP A 49 -8.58 10.54 16.29
C ASP A 49 -7.31 10.30 15.44
N CYS A 50 -7.17 11.04 14.34
CA CYS A 50 -6.07 10.87 13.41
C CYS A 50 -4.88 11.77 13.79
N ASN A 51 -4.12 11.35 14.79
CA ASN A 51 -2.84 11.96 15.16
C ASN A 51 -1.65 11.04 14.79
N ARG A 52 -1.78 10.29 13.69
CA ARG A 52 -0.80 9.26 13.33
C ARG A 52 0.15 9.76 12.24
N ARG A 53 1.45 9.86 12.58
CA ARG A 53 2.55 10.25 11.66
C ARG A 53 2.55 9.47 10.35
N LYS A 54 2.09 8.21 10.36
CA LYS A 54 1.99 7.37 9.16
C LYS A 54 1.19 8.04 8.03
N TYR A 55 0.19 8.87 8.35
CA TYR A 55 -0.59 9.57 7.34
C TYR A 55 0.16 10.78 6.76
N VAL A 56 0.96 11.48 7.56
CA VAL A 56 1.87 12.52 7.05
C VAL A 56 2.91 11.90 6.09
N HIS A 57 3.49 10.75 6.46
CA HIS A 57 4.36 10.00 5.56
C HIS A 57 3.64 9.54 4.29
N LEU A 58 2.38 9.08 4.41
CA LEU A 58 1.57 8.71 3.26
C LEU A 58 1.35 9.90 2.31
N LEU A 59 1.09 11.11 2.84
CA LEU A 59 0.95 12.31 2.02
C LEU A 59 2.24 12.63 1.23
N HIS A 60 3.41 12.45 1.82
CA HIS A 60 4.69 12.54 1.09
C HIS A 60 4.84 11.49 0.00
N LEU A 61 4.38 10.26 0.23
CA LEU A 61 4.41 9.21 -0.79
C LEU A 61 3.43 9.52 -1.93
N LEU A 62 2.25 10.04 -1.63
CA LEU A 62 1.26 10.46 -2.62
C LEU A 62 1.76 11.62 -3.49
N ASP A 63 2.52 12.55 -2.91
CA ASP A 63 3.15 13.67 -3.65
C ASP A 63 4.20 13.16 -4.64
N LYS A 64 5.02 12.19 -4.24
CA LYS A 64 5.98 11.51 -5.15
C LYS A 64 5.29 10.76 -6.29
N LEU A 65 4.05 10.31 -6.08
CA LEU A 65 3.21 9.69 -7.11
C LEU A 65 2.43 10.73 -7.93
N GLU A 66 2.60 12.02 -7.64
CA GLU A 66 1.86 13.16 -8.20
C GLU A 66 0.34 12.98 -8.07
N LEU A 67 -0.10 12.35 -6.98
CA LEU A 67 -1.51 12.21 -6.62
C LEU A 67 -1.97 13.38 -5.75
N VAL A 68 -1.04 13.99 -5.03
CA VAL A 68 -1.24 15.26 -4.33
C VAL A 68 -0.09 16.21 -4.67
N THR A 69 -0.25 17.47 -4.31
CA THR A 69 0.81 18.47 -4.35
C THR A 69 0.99 19.05 -2.97
N ILE A 70 2.23 19.06 -2.50
CA ILE A 70 2.62 19.70 -1.24
C ILE A 70 3.19 21.09 -1.52
N SER A 71 2.58 22.15 -0.98
CA SER A 71 3.04 23.53 -1.19
C SER A 71 4.30 23.89 -0.42
N ASP A 72 4.56 23.20 0.71
CA ASP A 72 5.76 23.37 1.53
C ASP A 72 6.21 22.01 2.10
N PRO A 73 7.04 21.24 1.34
CA PRO A 73 7.51 19.94 1.78
C PRO A 73 8.40 19.99 3.03
N GLY A 74 9.10 21.11 3.25
CA GLY A 74 9.94 21.31 4.43
C GLY A 74 9.11 21.35 5.70
N LYS A 75 8.06 22.20 5.70
CA LYS A 75 7.13 22.31 6.82
C LYS A 75 6.32 21.04 7.06
N LEU A 76 5.98 20.29 6.00
CA LEU A 76 5.32 19.00 6.17
C LEU A 76 6.28 17.96 6.79
N ASN A 77 7.55 17.94 6.36
CA ASN A 77 8.58 17.08 6.93
C ASN A 77 8.80 17.35 8.42
N GLU A 78 8.77 18.61 8.87
CA GLU A 78 8.84 18.98 10.29
C GLU A 78 7.81 18.22 11.15
N MET A 79 6.63 17.92 10.60
CA MET A 79 5.56 17.19 11.28
C MET A 79 5.81 15.68 11.39
N THR A 80 6.86 15.17 10.75
CA THR A 80 7.27 13.75 10.82
C THR A 80 8.34 13.49 11.87
N PHE A 81 9.06 14.53 12.32
CA PHE A 81 10.16 14.38 13.28
C PHE A 81 9.71 14.20 14.73
N TYR A 82 10.61 13.67 15.54
CA TYR A 82 10.45 13.39 16.98
C TYR A 82 10.84 14.62 17.84
N PRO A 83 10.27 14.84 19.07
CA PRO A 83 9.33 14.01 19.85
C PRO A 83 7.85 14.39 19.69
N GLN A 84 7.00 13.37 19.81
CA GLN A 84 5.52 13.31 19.81
C GLN A 84 4.76 14.11 18.73
N PRO A 85 3.92 13.45 17.89
CA PRO A 85 3.00 14.20 17.04
C PRO A 85 2.07 15.05 17.93
N LYS A 86 2.05 16.37 17.71
CA LYS A 86 1.09 17.20 18.46
C LYS A 86 -0.32 16.89 17.97
N PRO A 87 -1.34 17.03 18.84
CA PRO A 87 -2.72 16.98 18.42
C PRO A 87 -2.95 17.87 17.18
N TYR A 88 -3.74 17.38 16.23
CA TYR A 88 -4.15 18.09 15.01
C TYR A 88 -3.08 18.26 13.93
N TRP A 89 -1.88 17.67 14.07
CA TRP A 89 -0.85 17.74 13.03
C TRP A 89 -1.30 17.18 11.70
N THR A 90 -2.02 16.06 11.68
CA THR A 90 -2.52 15.49 10.43
C THR A 90 -3.55 16.40 9.77
N THR A 91 -4.33 17.14 10.55
CA THR A 91 -5.29 18.12 10.02
C THR A 91 -4.57 19.36 9.50
N LYS A 92 -3.55 19.87 10.22
CA LYS A 92 -2.69 20.98 9.74
C LYS A 92 -1.90 20.62 8.50
N ALA A 93 -1.47 19.37 8.36
CA ALA A 93 -0.82 18.88 7.15
C ALA A 93 -1.69 19.13 5.91
N LEU A 94 -3.02 19.05 6.04
CA LEU A 94 -3.95 19.31 4.93
C LEU A 94 -3.98 20.77 4.49
N GLU A 95 -3.49 21.73 5.29
CA GLU A 95 -3.33 23.12 4.85
C GLU A 95 -2.23 23.24 3.78
N LEU A 96 -1.32 22.27 3.74
CA LEU A 96 -0.17 22.24 2.82
C LEU A 96 -0.37 21.31 1.63
N VAL A 97 -1.46 20.54 1.59
CA VAL A 97 -1.64 19.42 0.66
C VAL A 97 -2.90 19.63 -0.17
N LYS A 98 -2.79 19.52 -1.49
CA LYS A 98 -3.92 19.60 -2.41
C LYS A 98 -3.97 18.37 -3.32
N PRO A 99 -5.17 17.87 -3.69
CA PRO A 99 -5.34 16.95 -4.81
C PRO A 99 -4.62 17.38 -6.09
N ALA A 100 -3.95 16.45 -6.78
CA ALA A 100 -3.26 16.70 -8.05
C ALA A 100 -3.77 15.79 -9.21
N PHE A 101 -4.85 15.05 -9.00
CA PHE A 101 -5.40 14.11 -9.97
C PHE A 101 -6.32 14.80 -11.00
N GLU A 102 -5.77 15.20 -12.14
CA GLU A 102 -6.52 15.72 -13.30
C GLU A 102 -7.25 14.60 -14.08
N GLY A 103 -8.15 13.83 -13.44
CA GLY A 103 -8.94 12.80 -14.13
C GLY A 103 -8.13 11.67 -14.81
N LYS A 104 -6.84 11.54 -14.46
CA LYS A 104 -5.88 10.64 -15.12
C LYS A 104 -6.11 9.17 -14.79
N LEU A 105 -6.63 8.85 -13.59
CA LEU A 105 -6.70 7.49 -13.05
C LEU A 105 -8.15 7.05 -12.84
N LYS A 106 -8.71 6.34 -13.82
CA LYS A 106 -10.13 5.91 -13.82
C LYS A 106 -10.35 4.54 -13.20
N HIS A 107 -9.31 3.70 -13.16
CA HIS A 107 -9.44 2.30 -12.77
C HIS A 107 -8.44 1.95 -11.68
N THR A 108 -8.89 1.18 -10.71
CA THR A 108 -8.05 0.59 -9.67
C THR A 108 -8.14 -0.92 -9.78
N ARG A 109 -6.99 -1.60 -9.66
CA ARG A 109 -6.90 -3.06 -9.59
C ARG A 109 -6.17 -3.44 -8.31
N VAL A 110 -6.60 -4.52 -7.67
CA VAL A 110 -5.93 -5.06 -6.49
C VAL A 110 -5.15 -6.30 -6.90
N ILE A 111 -3.86 -6.29 -6.57
CA ILE A 111 -2.94 -7.42 -6.73
C ILE A 111 -2.53 -7.89 -5.35
N TYR A 112 -2.78 -9.15 -5.05
CA TYR A 112 -2.20 -9.81 -3.88
C TYR A 112 -0.84 -10.39 -4.24
N ILE A 113 0.15 -10.13 -3.40
CA ILE A 113 1.38 -10.91 -3.36
C ILE A 113 1.29 -11.79 -2.11
N GLN A 114 1.26 -13.11 -2.26
CA GLN A 114 1.01 -14.02 -1.15
C GLN A 114 1.88 -15.29 -1.21
N PRO A 115 2.04 -16.03 -0.09
CA PRO A 115 2.96 -17.16 -0.05
C PRO A 115 2.64 -18.27 -1.04
N ARG A 116 1.39 -18.73 -1.09
CA ARG A 116 0.99 -19.91 -1.88
C ARG A 116 -0.35 -19.73 -2.56
N GLU A 117 -0.65 -20.63 -3.50
CA GLU A 117 -1.94 -20.67 -4.17
C GLU A 117 -3.09 -20.85 -3.17
N SER A 118 -4.21 -20.20 -3.48
CA SER A 118 -5.45 -20.28 -2.74
C SER A 118 -6.60 -20.11 -3.70
N ASP A 119 -7.80 -20.55 -3.32
CA ASP A 119 -9.02 -20.35 -4.10
C ASP A 119 -9.14 -18.89 -4.59
N PRO A 120 -8.93 -18.64 -5.91
CA PRO A 120 -8.89 -17.29 -6.43
C PRO A 120 -10.27 -16.66 -6.29
N LYS A 121 -10.32 -15.45 -5.74
CA LYS A 121 -11.57 -14.72 -5.61
C LYS A 121 -11.76 -13.82 -6.85
N PRO A 122 -12.98 -13.78 -7.43
CA PRO A 122 -13.26 -12.89 -8.56
C PRO A 122 -12.92 -11.43 -8.24
N GLY A 123 -12.34 -10.74 -9.21
CA GLY A 123 -11.97 -9.33 -9.12
C GLY A 123 -10.58 -9.06 -8.54
N PHE A 124 -9.80 -10.08 -8.24
CA PHE A 124 -8.44 -9.97 -7.73
C PHE A 124 -7.43 -10.70 -8.60
N GLU A 125 -6.21 -10.17 -8.63
CA GLU A 125 -5.04 -10.83 -9.20
C GLU A 125 -4.12 -11.30 -8.08
N TYR A 126 -3.43 -12.41 -8.35
CA TYR A 126 -2.55 -13.05 -7.39
C TYR A 126 -1.18 -13.27 -8.02
N ILE A 127 -0.15 -12.90 -7.28
CA ILE A 127 1.25 -13.23 -7.54
C ILE A 127 1.71 -14.04 -6.33
N TYR A 128 2.26 -15.22 -6.58
CA TYR A 128 2.73 -16.09 -5.51
C TYR A 128 4.22 -15.89 -5.25
N PHE A 129 4.69 -16.31 -4.07
CA PHE A 129 6.12 -16.22 -3.76
C PHE A 129 6.97 -17.04 -4.73
N GLU A 130 6.45 -18.13 -5.30
CA GLU A 130 7.13 -18.88 -6.36
C GLU A 130 7.35 -18.02 -7.61
N ASP A 131 6.34 -17.28 -8.07
CA ASP A 131 6.45 -16.39 -9.23
C ASP A 131 7.53 -15.32 -9.02
N VAL A 132 7.56 -14.75 -7.82
CA VAL A 132 8.58 -13.74 -7.44
C VAL A 132 9.96 -14.40 -7.35
N ALA A 133 10.06 -15.58 -6.73
CA ALA A 133 11.30 -16.35 -6.61
C ALA A 133 11.91 -16.65 -7.98
N ASP A 134 11.08 -17.02 -8.96
CA ASP A 134 11.50 -17.33 -10.32
C ASP A 134 12.07 -16.14 -11.10
N ILE A 135 11.59 -14.95 -10.78
CA ILE A 135 12.11 -13.70 -11.33
C ILE A 135 13.42 -13.33 -10.61
N VAL A 136 13.40 -13.24 -9.28
CA VAL A 136 14.53 -12.67 -8.50
C VAL A 136 15.75 -13.58 -8.49
N GLN A 137 15.60 -14.90 -8.62
CA GLN A 137 16.73 -15.85 -8.67
C GLN A 137 17.70 -15.60 -9.83
N ARG A 138 17.24 -14.88 -10.87
CA ARG A 138 18.05 -14.53 -12.05
C ARG A 138 19.04 -13.39 -11.77
N TYR A 139 18.89 -12.68 -10.65
CA TYR A 139 19.66 -11.48 -10.31
C TYR A 139 20.77 -11.77 -9.30
N GLY A 140 21.76 -12.57 -9.72
CA GLY A 140 22.97 -12.83 -8.95
C GLY A 140 22.79 -13.71 -7.71
N GLU A 141 23.81 -13.75 -6.87
CA GLU A 141 23.83 -14.63 -5.68
C GLU A 141 22.79 -14.22 -4.64
N LEU A 142 22.68 -12.92 -4.35
CA LEU A 142 21.68 -12.40 -3.42
C LEU A 142 20.26 -12.72 -3.88
N GLY A 143 19.98 -12.57 -5.17
CA GLY A 143 18.69 -12.94 -5.76
C GLY A 143 18.35 -14.42 -5.56
N ARG A 144 19.32 -15.33 -5.73
CA ARG A 144 19.14 -16.76 -5.47
C ARG A 144 18.88 -17.07 -3.99
N VAL A 145 19.61 -16.42 -3.07
CA VAL A 145 19.39 -16.58 -1.63
C VAL A 145 17.98 -16.09 -1.25
N PHE A 146 17.57 -14.93 -1.76
CA PHE A 146 16.24 -14.39 -1.49
C PHE A 146 15.13 -15.27 -2.08
N ALA A 147 15.29 -15.78 -3.31
CA ALA A 147 14.37 -16.74 -3.91
C ALA A 147 14.22 -18.01 -3.05
N LYS A 148 15.33 -18.53 -2.49
CA LYS A 148 15.29 -19.67 -1.56
C LYS A 148 14.46 -19.34 -0.31
N SER A 149 14.60 -18.14 0.25
CA SER A 149 13.79 -17.69 1.40
C SER A 149 12.30 -17.57 1.07
N LEU A 150 11.96 -16.98 -0.08
CA LEU A 150 10.57 -16.87 -0.55
C LEU A 150 9.91 -18.25 -0.66
N ARG A 151 10.61 -19.23 -1.24
CA ARG A 151 10.13 -20.62 -1.31
C ARG A 151 9.99 -21.27 0.06
N GLY A 152 10.90 -20.98 1.00
CA GLY A 152 10.78 -21.46 2.38
C GLY A 152 9.55 -20.89 3.11
N TRP A 153 9.16 -19.64 2.80
CA TRP A 153 8.00 -18.99 3.42
C TRP A 153 6.64 -19.44 2.87
N THR A 154 6.61 -20.35 1.90
CA THR A 154 5.34 -20.94 1.45
C THR A 154 4.77 -21.93 2.47
N GLU A 155 5.63 -22.51 3.31
CA GLU A 155 5.25 -23.38 4.42
C GLU A 155 4.68 -22.59 5.59
N ASP A 156 3.78 -23.18 6.37
CA ASP A 156 3.26 -22.50 7.55
C ASP A 156 4.35 -22.36 8.62
N PRO A 157 4.54 -21.15 9.18
CA PRO A 157 5.52 -20.92 10.23
C PRO A 157 5.21 -21.82 11.44
N GLY A 158 6.17 -22.68 11.80
CA GLY A 158 6.06 -23.61 12.93
C GLY A 158 5.81 -25.09 12.58
N LEU A 159 5.69 -25.44 11.29
CA LEU A 159 5.59 -26.85 10.86
C LEU A 159 6.91 -27.46 10.37
N SER A 160 7.91 -26.63 10.03
CA SER A 160 9.25 -27.11 9.69
C SER A 160 10.01 -27.43 10.98
N ALA A 161 10.34 -28.71 11.19
CA ALA A 161 11.23 -29.12 12.28
C ALA A 161 12.62 -28.46 12.13
N PRO A 162 13.32 -28.14 13.23
CA PRO A 162 14.64 -27.50 13.19
C PRO A 162 15.70 -28.34 12.48
#